data_AF-A0A833QQK3-F1
#
_entry.id   AF-A0A833QQK3-F1
#
_cell.length_a   1.000
_cell.length_b   1.000
_cell.length_c   1.000
_cell.angle_alpha   90.00
_cell.angle_beta   90.00
_cell.angle_gamma   90.00
#
_symmetry.space_group_name_H-M   'P 1'
#
loop_
_entity.id
_entity.type
_entity.pdbx_description
1 polymer ?
#
loop_
_entity_poly.entity_id
_entity_poly.type
_entity_poly.pdbx_seq_one_letter_code
_entity_poly.pdbx_strand_id
1 'polypeptide(L)'
;MSVACVESRGRGMAEKAEAIAKKKWAAEAAVNSPISMLDDGCLMHIFSFLSPIPDRYNTALVCHRWLFLACHPRLWLRVERPIKTTAEPGVFPTLEAAISAARPGDTILIAAGSTHIASSIQIKKTLCLIGAGMNPDDTVLTCPRGADSALEFLSTCKIANLTIRAELGCCLLHRGGRLTIEGCVLQCEDNPLDYLSCPIRSTATNPVKGQLHGVTVARTRIEGGAKAVCTSGALVLQHVRAIYSRASVFFWFEVGEK
;
A
#
# COMPACT_ATOMS: atom_id res chain seq x y z
N MET A 1 34.47 62.81 32.79
CA MET A 1 33.09 62.57 33.24
C MET A 1 32.22 62.51 31.99
N SER A 2 32.07 61.35 31.35
CA SER A 2 31.15 60.24 31.65
C SER A 2 29.71 60.48 31.18
N VAL A 3 29.47 60.52 29.86
CA VAL A 3 28.12 60.42 29.28
C VAL A 3 28.17 59.76 27.88
N ALA A 4 28.43 58.46 27.79
CA ALA A 4 28.32 57.72 26.52
C ALA A 4 28.14 56.18 26.66
N CYS A 5 27.76 55.66 27.83
CA CYS A 5 27.79 54.21 28.08
C CYS A 5 26.46 53.60 28.57
N VAL A 6 25.33 54.32 28.51
CA VAL A 6 24.06 53.82 29.07
C VAL A 6 22.99 53.51 28.00
N GLU A 7 23.08 54.05 26.78
CA GLU A 7 22.00 53.91 25.78
C GLU A 7 22.07 52.67 24.85
N SER A 8 23.17 51.92 24.85
CA SER A 8 23.33 50.73 24.00
C SER A 8 22.82 49.44 24.65
N ARG A 9 22.65 49.40 25.98
CA ARG A 9 22.14 48.22 26.71
C ARG A 9 20.62 48.09 26.71
N GLY A 10 19.87 49.20 26.59
CA GLY A 10 18.40 49.19 26.60
C GLY A 10 17.77 48.69 25.30
N ARG A 11 18.39 48.98 24.14
CA ARG A 11 17.87 48.59 22.81
C ARG A 11 17.86 47.07 22.59
N GLY A 12 18.93 46.38 23.00
CA GLY A 12 19.03 44.92 22.84
C GLY A 12 18.12 44.09 23.74
N MET A 13 17.63 44.65 24.86
CA MET A 13 16.62 44.00 25.71
C MET A 13 15.21 44.17 25.16
N ALA A 14 14.87 45.34 24.62
CA ALA A 14 13.58 45.60 23.99
C ALA A 14 13.38 44.72 22.73
N GLU A 15 14.41 44.60 21.90
CA GLU A 15 14.38 43.79 20.67
C GLU A 15 14.28 42.28 20.98
N LYS A 16 14.94 41.81 22.05
CA LYS A 16 14.77 40.44 22.57
C LYS A 16 13.38 40.20 23.14
N ALA A 17 12.83 41.16 23.89
CA ALA A 17 11.48 41.06 24.45
C ALA A 17 10.42 41.03 23.35
N GLU A 18 10.58 41.83 22.29
CA GLU A 18 9.69 41.83 21.13
C GLU A 18 9.78 40.53 20.31
N ALA A 19 10.98 39.98 20.14
CA ALA A 19 11.18 38.67 19.52
C ALA A 19 10.55 37.52 20.35
N ILE A 20 10.66 37.58 21.68
CA ILE A 20 10.02 36.61 22.59
C ILE A 20 8.50 36.75 22.55
N ALA A 21 7.96 37.97 22.49
CA ALA A 21 6.53 38.24 22.37
C ALA A 21 5.96 37.77 21.03
N LYS A 22 6.67 38.03 19.92
CA LYS A 22 6.32 37.50 18.57
C LYS A 22 6.34 35.97 18.54
N LYS A 23 7.33 35.34 19.21
CA LYS A 23 7.44 33.89 19.30
C LYS A 23 6.33 33.27 20.18
N LYS A 24 5.94 33.94 21.26
CA LYS A 24 4.78 33.57 22.09
C LYS A 24 3.46 33.69 21.33
N TRP A 25 3.25 34.80 20.62
CA TRP A 25 2.04 35.00 19.81
C TRP A 25 1.90 34.00 18.66
N ALA A 26 3.01 33.66 17.99
CA ALA A 26 3.00 32.62 16.96
C ALA A 26 2.69 31.22 17.52
N ALA A 27 3.17 30.92 18.73
CA ALA A 27 2.84 29.67 19.42
C ALA A 27 1.36 29.63 19.88
N GLU A 28 0.83 30.73 20.42
CA GLU A 28 -0.58 30.84 20.81
C GLU A 28 -1.54 30.82 19.59
N ALA A 29 -1.15 31.44 18.48
CA ALA A 29 -1.91 31.38 17.22
C ALA A 29 -1.91 29.98 16.59
N ALA A 30 -0.83 29.21 16.75
CA ALA A 30 -0.78 27.81 16.31
C ALA A 30 -1.71 26.92 17.15
N VAL A 31 -1.75 27.14 18.48
CA VAL A 31 -2.67 26.45 19.41
C VAL A 31 -4.13 26.84 19.18
N ASN A 32 -4.39 28.07 18.74
CA ASN A 32 -5.74 28.59 18.48
C ASN A 32 -6.18 28.53 17.01
N SER A 33 -5.46 27.81 16.16
CA SER A 33 -5.91 27.60 14.79
C SER A 33 -7.22 26.78 14.82
N PRO A 34 -8.36 27.29 14.30
CA PRO A 34 -9.68 26.70 14.50
C PRO A 34 -9.76 25.26 13.96
N ILE A 35 -8.91 24.92 13.01
CA ILE A 35 -8.81 23.58 12.42
C ILE A 35 -8.20 22.55 13.39
N SER A 36 -7.38 22.98 14.35
CA SER A 36 -6.82 22.11 15.38
C SER A 36 -7.83 21.79 16.50
N MET A 37 -8.89 22.60 16.61
CA MET A 37 -10.00 22.40 17.56
C MET A 37 -11.12 21.49 17.03
N LEU A 38 -11.12 21.15 15.73
CA LEU A 38 -12.07 20.18 15.17
C LEU A 38 -11.90 18.82 15.86
N ASP A 39 -13.00 18.10 16.11
CA ASP A 39 -12.93 16.73 16.61
C ASP A 39 -12.44 15.76 15.54
N ASP A 40 -11.99 14.59 15.96
CA ASP A 40 -11.45 13.56 15.07
C ASP A 40 -12.50 13.05 14.08
N GLY A 41 -13.78 13.02 14.45
CA GLY A 41 -14.87 12.57 13.59
C GLY A 41 -15.11 13.54 12.43
N CYS A 42 -15.15 14.84 12.70
CA CYS A 42 -15.24 15.87 11.66
C CYS A 42 -14.03 15.86 10.73
N LEU A 43 -12.81 15.78 11.26
CA LEU A 43 -11.59 15.69 10.43
C LEU A 43 -11.61 14.45 9.53
N MET A 44 -12.00 13.30 10.07
CA MET A 44 -12.16 12.06 9.31
C MET A 44 -13.19 12.19 8.20
N HIS A 45 -14.32 12.84 8.46
CA HIS A 45 -15.34 13.08 7.45
C HIS A 45 -14.80 13.96 6.31
N ILE A 46 -14.06 15.03 6.63
CA ILE A 46 -13.39 15.88 5.64
C ILE A 46 -12.41 15.03 4.80
N PHE A 47 -11.58 14.21 5.44
CA PHE A 47 -10.58 13.37 4.76
C PHE A 47 -11.20 12.31 3.84
N SER A 48 -12.45 11.91 4.08
CA SER A 48 -13.18 10.98 3.22
C SER A 48 -13.48 11.55 1.82
N PHE A 49 -13.56 12.88 1.69
CA PHE A 49 -13.77 13.54 0.40
C PHE A 49 -12.47 13.75 -0.38
N LEU A 50 -11.33 13.79 0.32
CA LEU A 50 -10.02 14.01 -0.27
C LEU A 50 -9.54 12.79 -1.07
N SER A 51 -8.81 13.06 -2.16
CA SER A 51 -8.10 12.02 -2.90
C SER A 51 -6.96 11.44 -2.03
N PRO A 52 -6.70 10.11 -2.07
CA PRO A 52 -5.60 9.53 -1.31
C PRO A 52 -4.25 10.15 -1.66
N ILE A 53 -4.03 10.37 -2.96
CA ILE A 53 -2.90 11.11 -3.51
C ILE A 53 -3.45 12.19 -4.46
N PRO A 54 -2.99 13.46 -4.34
CA PRO A 54 -1.99 13.95 -3.39
C PRO A 54 -2.57 14.48 -2.06
N ASP A 55 -3.88 14.72 -1.98
CA ASP A 55 -4.47 15.57 -0.95
C ASP A 55 -4.36 14.97 0.44
N ARG A 56 -4.78 13.72 0.62
CA ARG A 56 -4.73 13.02 1.91
C ARG A 56 -3.29 12.71 2.33
N TYR A 57 -2.41 12.47 1.37
CA TYR A 57 -0.97 12.39 1.65
C TYR A 57 -0.44 13.72 2.21
N ASN A 58 -0.82 14.85 1.61
CA ASN A 58 -0.41 16.16 2.10
C ASN A 58 -1.01 16.48 3.48
N THR A 59 -2.27 16.10 3.75
CA THR A 59 -2.86 16.29 5.09
C THR A 59 -2.13 15.46 6.15
N ALA A 60 -1.66 14.26 5.80
CA ALA A 60 -0.89 13.41 6.70
C ALA A 60 0.46 14.03 7.11
N LEU A 61 1.04 14.93 6.30
CA LEU A 61 2.31 15.60 6.60
C LEU A 61 2.18 16.75 7.61
N VAL A 62 0.96 17.21 7.91
CA VAL A 62 0.74 18.40 8.75
C VAL A 62 1.16 18.15 10.20
N CYS A 63 0.69 17.06 10.80
CA CYS A 63 1.05 16.67 12.16
C CYS A 63 0.74 15.18 12.42
N HIS A 64 1.24 14.64 13.53
CA HIS A 64 1.03 13.24 13.90
C HIS A 64 -0.45 12.85 14.05
N ARG A 65 -1.28 13.76 14.59
CA ARG A 65 -2.73 13.53 14.70
C ARG A 65 -3.39 13.39 13.32
N TRP A 66 -3.03 14.26 12.39
CA TRP A 66 -3.58 14.23 11.03
C TRP A 66 -3.08 13.02 10.25
N LEU A 67 -1.82 12.63 10.42
CA LEU A 67 -1.28 11.38 9.89
C LEU A 67 -2.13 10.18 10.33
N PHE A 68 -2.39 10.06 11.64
CA PHE A 68 -3.17 8.96 12.18
C PHE A 68 -4.59 8.88 11.59
N LEU A 69 -5.28 10.02 11.49
CA LEU A 69 -6.64 10.08 10.94
C LEU A 69 -6.66 9.88 9.41
N ALA A 70 -5.73 10.51 8.68
CA ALA A 70 -5.61 10.36 7.24
C ALA A 70 -5.33 8.90 6.82
N CYS A 71 -4.63 8.13 7.65
CA CYS A 71 -4.35 6.72 7.41
C CYS A 71 -5.35 5.75 8.05
N HIS A 72 -6.41 6.26 8.67
CA HIS A 72 -7.31 5.44 9.48
C HIS A 72 -8.09 4.41 8.62
N PRO A 73 -8.24 3.14 9.07
CA PRO A 73 -8.86 2.07 8.29
C PRO A 73 -10.31 2.32 7.81
N ARG A 74 -11.02 3.24 8.46
CA ARG A 74 -12.39 3.65 8.06
C ARG A 74 -12.44 4.35 6.70
N LEU A 75 -11.30 4.82 6.18
CA LEU A 75 -11.19 5.44 4.87
C LEU A 75 -10.83 4.45 3.76
N TRP A 76 -10.60 3.17 4.09
CA TRP A 76 -10.26 2.13 3.14
C TRP A 76 -11.50 1.54 2.49
N LEU A 77 -11.34 1.11 1.24
CA LEU A 77 -12.39 0.37 0.54
C LEU A 77 -12.39 -1.07 1.07
N ARG A 78 -13.55 -1.68 1.20
CA ARG A 78 -13.70 -3.03 1.72
C ARG A 78 -14.30 -3.94 0.65
N VAL A 79 -13.70 -5.11 0.46
CA VAL A 79 -14.26 -6.18 -0.37
C VAL A 79 -14.88 -7.20 0.57
N GLU A 80 -16.20 -7.22 0.62
CA GLU A 80 -16.96 -8.11 1.49
C GLU A 80 -18.17 -8.62 0.73
N ARG A 81 -18.44 -9.92 0.82
CA ARG A 81 -19.69 -10.46 0.26
C ARG A 81 -20.83 -10.03 1.18
N PRO A 82 -21.73 -9.16 0.73
CA PRO A 82 -22.78 -8.66 1.61
C PRO A 82 -23.68 -9.82 2.05
N ILE A 83 -23.71 -10.09 3.36
CA ILE A 83 -24.70 -11.00 3.97
C ILE A 83 -26.08 -10.33 4.01
N LYS A 84 -26.11 -8.98 3.97
CA LYS A 84 -27.32 -8.14 3.97
C LYS A 84 -27.29 -7.16 2.79
N THR A 85 -28.43 -6.93 2.18
CA THR A 85 -28.64 -6.10 0.96
C THR A 85 -28.42 -4.59 1.15
N THR A 86 -27.89 -4.13 2.28
CA THR A 86 -27.63 -2.71 2.50
C THR A 86 -26.25 -2.36 1.96
N ALA A 87 -26.20 -1.63 0.84
CA ALA A 87 -24.95 -1.13 0.27
C ALA A 87 -24.37 -0.03 1.17
N GLU A 88 -23.37 -0.37 1.98
CA GLU A 88 -22.60 0.61 2.73
C GLU A 88 -21.59 1.32 1.79
N PRO A 89 -21.45 2.65 1.87
CA PRO A 89 -20.47 3.37 1.06
C PRO A 89 -19.05 2.84 1.31
N GLY A 90 -18.33 2.51 0.24
CA GLY A 90 -16.97 1.97 0.32
C GLY A 90 -16.88 0.46 0.52
N VAL A 91 -18.01 -0.26 0.59
CA VAL A 91 -18.06 -1.73 0.61
C VAL A 91 -18.48 -2.25 -0.76
N PHE A 92 -17.71 -3.20 -1.29
CA PHE A 92 -17.91 -3.77 -2.62
C PHE A 92 -18.03 -5.30 -2.56
N PRO A 93 -18.90 -5.91 -3.37
CA PRO A 93 -19.13 -7.35 -3.36
C PRO A 93 -17.99 -8.13 -4.02
N THR A 94 -17.22 -7.49 -4.92
CA THR A 94 -16.14 -8.12 -5.69
C THR A 94 -14.90 -7.24 -5.68
N LEU A 95 -13.74 -7.89 -5.83
CA LEU A 95 -12.45 -7.21 -5.90
C LEU A 95 -12.36 -6.28 -7.12
N GLU A 96 -12.92 -6.71 -8.26
CA GLU A 96 -12.98 -5.91 -9.49
C GLU A 96 -13.77 -4.61 -9.30
N ALA A 97 -14.93 -4.69 -8.64
CA ALA A 97 -15.74 -3.52 -8.33
C ALA A 97 -14.96 -2.54 -7.44
N ALA A 98 -14.29 -3.03 -6.40
CA ALA A 98 -13.46 -2.18 -5.54
C ALA A 98 -12.30 -1.52 -6.31
N ILE A 99 -11.58 -2.25 -7.17
CA ILE A 99 -10.45 -1.70 -7.96
C ILE A 99 -10.95 -0.65 -8.97
N SER A 100 -12.11 -0.87 -9.58
CA SER A 100 -12.70 0.10 -10.51
C SER A 100 -13.07 1.41 -9.82
N ALA A 101 -13.68 1.34 -8.64
CA ALA A 101 -14.07 2.49 -7.82
C ALA A 101 -12.88 3.17 -7.15
N ALA A 102 -11.78 2.44 -6.91
CA ALA A 102 -10.60 2.96 -6.23
C ALA A 102 -9.93 4.12 -6.97
N ARG A 103 -9.49 5.11 -6.21
CA ARG A 103 -8.64 6.20 -6.66
C ARG A 103 -7.16 5.82 -6.48
N PRO A 104 -6.23 6.42 -7.24
CA PRO A 104 -4.81 6.19 -7.03
C PRO A 104 -4.39 6.51 -5.58
N GLY A 105 -3.68 5.58 -4.95
CA GLY A 105 -3.27 5.61 -3.55
C GLY A 105 -4.26 4.97 -2.57
N ASP A 106 -5.44 4.52 -3.01
CA ASP A 106 -6.40 3.85 -2.12
C ASP A 106 -5.87 2.52 -1.59
N THR A 107 -6.32 2.20 -0.37
CA THR A 107 -6.13 0.90 0.26
C THR A 107 -7.44 0.12 0.19
N ILE A 108 -7.37 -1.11 -0.30
CA ILE A 108 -8.48 -2.05 -0.42
C ILE A 108 -8.23 -3.18 0.58
N LEU A 109 -9.13 -3.30 1.54
CA LEU A 109 -9.15 -4.34 2.56
C LEU A 109 -10.07 -5.48 2.12
N ILE A 110 -9.54 -6.68 1.99
CA ILE A 110 -10.29 -7.85 1.52
C ILE A 110 -10.74 -8.66 2.73
N ALA A 111 -12.05 -8.87 2.88
CA ALA A 111 -12.63 -9.55 4.02
C ALA A 111 -12.13 -11.00 4.13
N ALA A 112 -11.83 -11.40 5.37
CA ALA A 112 -11.43 -12.75 5.74
C ALA A 112 -12.64 -13.69 5.85
N GLY A 113 -12.38 -15.00 5.79
CA GLY A 113 -13.38 -16.05 5.97
C GLY A 113 -14.17 -16.39 4.70
N SER A 114 -13.91 -15.71 3.58
CA SER A 114 -14.51 -16.05 2.28
C SER A 114 -13.44 -16.13 1.18
N THR A 115 -13.60 -17.10 0.28
CA THR A 115 -12.77 -17.23 -0.93
C THR A 115 -13.27 -16.25 -2.00
N HIS A 116 -12.45 -15.32 -2.45
CA HIS A 116 -12.82 -14.39 -3.53
C HIS A 116 -12.27 -14.87 -4.87
N ILE A 117 -13.03 -14.71 -5.95
CA ILE A 117 -12.58 -15.09 -7.29
C ILE A 117 -11.77 -13.94 -7.88
N ALA A 118 -10.59 -14.24 -8.42
CA ALA A 118 -9.74 -13.30 -9.12
C ALA A 118 -9.27 -13.90 -10.45
N SER A 119 -9.79 -13.39 -11.56
CA SER A 119 -9.48 -13.87 -12.91
C SER A 119 -8.97 -12.72 -13.78
N SER A 120 -7.65 -12.65 -13.99
CA SER A 120 -6.96 -11.65 -14.82
C SER A 120 -7.35 -10.20 -14.50
N ILE A 121 -7.42 -9.86 -13.21
CA ILE A 121 -7.82 -8.51 -12.79
C ILE A 121 -6.68 -7.52 -13.05
N GLN A 122 -6.96 -6.48 -13.84
CA GLN A 122 -5.96 -5.47 -14.22
C GLN A 122 -5.90 -4.30 -13.25
N ILE A 123 -4.73 -4.08 -12.66
CA ILE A 123 -4.44 -2.98 -11.73
C ILE A 123 -3.60 -1.92 -12.44
N LYS A 124 -4.29 -0.89 -12.92
CA LYS A 124 -3.72 0.25 -13.68
C LYS A 124 -3.43 1.49 -12.83
N LYS A 125 -3.87 1.50 -11.58
CA LYS A 125 -3.73 2.59 -10.62
C LYS A 125 -2.87 2.15 -9.45
N THR A 126 -2.18 3.09 -8.82
CA THR A 126 -1.41 2.77 -7.62
C THR A 126 -2.34 2.38 -6.48
N LEU A 127 -2.19 1.17 -5.93
CA LEU A 127 -3.12 0.65 -4.91
C LEU A 127 -2.38 -0.14 -3.82
N CYS A 128 -3.01 -0.29 -2.67
CA CYS A 128 -2.59 -1.22 -1.64
C CYS A 128 -3.70 -2.25 -1.38
N LEU A 129 -3.42 -3.53 -1.60
CA LEU A 129 -4.32 -4.65 -1.32
C LEU A 129 -3.88 -5.32 -0.03
N ILE A 130 -4.77 -5.42 0.95
CA ILE A 130 -4.47 -6.02 2.26
C ILE A 130 -5.57 -7.03 2.61
N GLY A 131 -5.20 -8.24 3.02
CA GLY A 131 -6.16 -9.17 3.62
C GLY A 131 -6.51 -8.79 5.06
N ALA A 132 -7.79 -8.84 5.41
CA ALA A 132 -8.30 -8.51 6.74
C ALA A 132 -8.06 -9.61 7.79
N GLY A 133 -7.53 -10.76 7.36
CA GLY A 133 -7.25 -11.92 8.22
C GLY A 133 -6.23 -11.63 9.31
N MET A 134 -6.26 -12.42 10.39
CA MET A 134 -5.13 -12.46 11.33
C MET A 134 -3.94 -13.17 10.70
N ASN A 135 -4.24 -14.15 9.84
CA ASN A 135 -3.29 -14.92 9.06
C ASN A 135 -3.57 -14.72 7.56
N PRO A 136 -2.55 -14.83 6.69
CA PRO A 136 -2.75 -14.70 5.25
C PRO A 136 -3.66 -15.80 4.69
N ASP A 137 -3.74 -16.96 5.35
CA ASP A 137 -4.59 -18.09 4.97
C ASP A 137 -6.10 -17.79 5.19
N ASP A 138 -6.46 -16.79 6.01
CA ASP A 138 -7.86 -16.43 6.26
C ASP A 138 -8.50 -15.66 5.08
N THR A 139 -7.68 -15.05 4.23
CA THR A 139 -8.11 -14.26 3.06
C THR A 139 -7.56 -14.88 1.79
N VAL A 140 -8.38 -15.66 1.09
CA VAL A 140 -7.97 -16.42 -0.09
C VAL A 140 -8.55 -15.84 -1.37
N LEU A 141 -7.70 -15.53 -2.34
CA LEU A 141 -8.04 -15.22 -3.72
C LEU A 141 -7.81 -16.45 -4.59
N THR A 142 -8.85 -16.95 -5.25
CA THR A 142 -8.76 -18.11 -6.13
C THR A 142 -8.86 -17.69 -7.59
N CYS A 143 -7.88 -18.10 -8.38
CA CYS A 143 -7.85 -17.95 -9.83
C CYS A 143 -8.22 -19.28 -10.49
N PRO A 144 -9.41 -19.37 -11.11
CA PRO A 144 -9.87 -20.60 -11.75
C PRO A 144 -9.08 -20.90 -13.03
N ARG A 145 -9.17 -22.14 -13.51
CA ARG A 145 -8.63 -22.53 -14.82
C ARG A 145 -9.17 -21.64 -15.96
N GLY A 146 -8.29 -21.30 -16.90
CA GLY A 146 -8.60 -20.51 -18.09
C GLY A 146 -8.21 -19.03 -18.02
N ALA A 147 -7.76 -18.56 -16.86
CA ALA A 147 -7.15 -17.24 -16.71
C ALA A 147 -5.61 -17.34 -16.76
N ASP A 148 -4.96 -16.35 -17.39
CA ASP A 148 -3.48 -16.31 -17.46
C ASP A 148 -2.84 -16.00 -16.10
N SER A 149 -3.52 -15.17 -15.30
CA SER A 149 -3.05 -14.73 -13.99
C SER A 149 -4.20 -14.38 -13.06
N ALA A 150 -3.99 -14.43 -11.74
CA ALA A 150 -5.01 -13.93 -10.80
C ALA A 150 -5.09 -12.39 -10.85
N LEU A 151 -3.94 -11.74 -10.71
CA LEU A 151 -3.80 -10.28 -10.70
C LEU A 151 -2.70 -9.83 -11.68
N GLU A 152 -3.03 -8.87 -12.53
CA GLU A 152 -2.12 -8.24 -13.50
C GLU A 152 -1.80 -6.79 -13.07
N PHE A 153 -0.52 -6.49 -12.84
CA PHE A 153 -0.06 -5.19 -12.37
C PHE A 153 0.58 -4.39 -13.51
N LEU A 154 -0.04 -3.27 -13.86
CA LEU A 154 0.49 -2.29 -14.81
C LEU A 154 1.02 -1.03 -14.09
N SER A 155 0.89 -0.97 -12.77
CA SER A 155 1.23 0.19 -11.94
C SER A 155 1.75 -0.25 -10.57
N THR A 156 2.35 0.68 -9.82
CA THR A 156 2.92 0.42 -8.50
C THR A 156 1.86 -0.05 -7.51
N CYS A 157 2.03 -1.23 -6.93
CA CYS A 157 1.05 -1.82 -6.03
C CYS A 157 1.73 -2.52 -4.86
N LYS A 158 1.09 -2.49 -3.69
CA LYS A 158 1.48 -3.29 -2.53
C LYS A 158 0.41 -4.34 -2.25
N ILE A 159 0.82 -5.58 -2.04
CA ILE A 159 -0.02 -6.69 -1.62
C ILE A 159 0.50 -7.17 -0.27
N ALA A 160 -0.39 -7.32 0.71
CA ALA A 160 -0.03 -7.82 2.02
C ALA A 160 -1.08 -8.75 2.63
N ASN A 161 -0.60 -9.70 3.45
CA ASN A 161 -1.42 -10.53 4.33
C ASN A 161 -2.59 -11.25 3.65
N LEU A 162 -2.34 -11.86 2.50
CA LEU A 162 -3.37 -12.63 1.78
C LEU A 162 -2.77 -13.83 1.05
N THR A 163 -3.63 -14.80 0.76
CA THR A 163 -3.30 -16.00 0.01
C THR A 163 -3.84 -15.89 -1.40
N ILE A 164 -3.01 -16.16 -2.41
CA ILE A 164 -3.43 -16.25 -3.81
C ILE A 164 -3.19 -17.67 -4.27
N ARG A 165 -4.26 -18.32 -4.74
CA ARG A 165 -4.26 -19.68 -5.24
C ARG A 165 -4.60 -19.69 -6.72
N ALA A 166 -3.72 -20.24 -7.55
CA ALA A 166 -3.94 -20.38 -8.98
C ALA A 166 -4.02 -21.86 -9.38
N GLU A 167 -5.12 -22.25 -10.03
CA GLU A 167 -5.30 -23.62 -10.55
C GLU A 167 -4.45 -23.88 -11.80
N LEU A 168 -4.38 -22.90 -12.71
CA LEU A 168 -3.56 -22.94 -13.91
C LEU A 168 -3.14 -21.50 -14.25
N GLY A 169 -1.84 -21.26 -14.45
CA GLY A 169 -1.30 -19.92 -14.73
C GLY A 169 -0.39 -19.39 -13.62
N CYS A 170 -0.32 -18.07 -13.47
CA CYS A 170 0.48 -17.40 -12.43
C CYS A 170 -0.39 -16.71 -11.38
N CYS A 171 0.07 -16.64 -10.14
CA CYS A 171 -0.65 -15.89 -9.10
C CYS A 171 -0.56 -14.39 -9.40
N LEU A 172 0.63 -13.91 -9.75
CA LEU A 172 0.93 -12.50 -9.95
C LEU A 172 1.64 -12.30 -11.29
N LEU A 173 1.05 -11.46 -12.14
CA LEU A 173 1.65 -11.01 -13.39
C LEU A 173 2.05 -9.54 -13.28
N HIS A 174 3.35 -9.27 -13.20
CA HIS A 174 3.89 -7.92 -13.14
C HIS A 174 4.32 -7.44 -14.53
N ARG A 175 3.68 -6.36 -15.02
CA ARG A 175 3.98 -5.73 -16.32
C ARG A 175 4.54 -4.31 -16.19
N GLY A 176 4.32 -3.63 -15.07
CA GLY A 176 4.85 -2.29 -14.85
C GLY A 176 4.67 -1.77 -13.42
N GLY A 177 5.44 -0.74 -13.11
CA GLY A 177 5.52 -0.14 -11.77
C GLY A 177 6.44 -0.89 -10.80
N ARG A 178 6.26 -0.63 -9.51
CA ARG A 178 6.91 -1.36 -8.41
C ARG A 178 5.87 -2.22 -7.69
N LEU A 179 6.08 -3.54 -7.68
CA LEU A 179 5.22 -4.47 -6.96
C LEU A 179 5.88 -4.87 -5.63
N THR A 180 5.20 -4.64 -4.50
CA THR A 180 5.67 -5.08 -3.18
C THR A 180 4.76 -6.17 -2.65
N ILE A 181 5.32 -7.34 -2.32
CA ILE A 181 4.58 -8.50 -1.82
C ILE A 181 5.10 -8.81 -0.43
N GLU A 182 4.24 -8.69 0.59
CA GLU A 182 4.64 -8.78 1.98
C GLU A 182 3.74 -9.73 2.79
N GLY A 183 4.31 -10.76 3.40
CA GLY A 183 3.54 -11.63 4.30
C GLY A 183 2.42 -12.39 3.60
N CYS A 184 2.56 -12.67 2.31
CA CYS A 184 1.55 -13.38 1.52
C CYS A 184 1.88 -14.87 1.40
N VAL A 185 0.90 -15.63 0.92
CA VAL A 185 1.08 -17.02 0.48
C VAL A 185 0.70 -17.09 -1.00
N LEU A 186 1.59 -17.59 -1.84
CA LEU A 186 1.32 -17.82 -3.26
C LEU A 186 1.34 -19.32 -3.52
N GLN A 187 0.21 -19.87 -3.95
CA GLN A 187 0.03 -21.30 -4.19
C GLN A 187 -0.38 -21.56 -5.64
N CYS A 188 0.43 -22.32 -6.36
CA CYS A 188 -0.01 -22.95 -7.60
C CYS A 188 -0.46 -24.37 -7.28
N GLU A 189 -1.65 -24.79 -7.70
CA GLU A 189 -2.09 -26.17 -7.55
C GLU A 189 -1.24 -27.12 -8.41
N ASP A 190 -1.06 -28.34 -7.93
CA ASP A 190 -0.37 -29.42 -8.65
C ASP A 190 -1.24 -29.89 -9.82
N ASN A 191 -0.71 -29.81 -11.04
CA ASN A 191 -1.41 -30.11 -12.28
C ASN A 191 -0.42 -30.69 -13.32
N PRO A 192 -0.82 -31.63 -14.20
CA PRO A 192 0.07 -32.14 -15.27
C PRO A 192 0.73 -31.06 -16.17
N LEU A 193 0.23 -29.82 -16.15
CA LEU A 193 0.80 -28.68 -16.86
C LEU A 193 1.63 -27.74 -15.96
N ASP A 194 2.15 -28.23 -14.84
CA ASP A 194 2.90 -27.44 -13.83
C ASP A 194 4.15 -26.74 -14.36
N TYR A 195 4.69 -27.20 -15.48
CA TYR A 195 5.79 -26.51 -16.16
C TYR A 195 5.40 -25.11 -16.67
N LEU A 196 4.09 -24.82 -16.79
CA LEU A 196 3.56 -23.51 -17.18
C LEU A 196 3.20 -22.63 -15.98
N SER A 197 3.04 -23.22 -14.78
CA SER A 197 2.68 -22.49 -13.57
C SER A 197 3.94 -21.92 -12.91
N CYS A 198 3.89 -20.62 -12.67
CA CYS A 198 4.91 -19.91 -11.91
C CYS A 198 4.19 -18.87 -11.04
N PRO A 199 4.32 -18.94 -9.69
CA PRO A 199 3.58 -18.05 -8.81
C PRO A 199 3.76 -16.57 -9.14
N ILE A 200 5.00 -16.15 -9.41
CA ILE A 200 5.32 -14.77 -9.80
C ILE A 200 5.90 -14.76 -11.22
N ARG A 201 5.26 -14.01 -12.12
CA ARG A 201 5.78 -13.76 -13.47
C ARG A 201 5.97 -12.26 -13.66
N SER A 202 7.18 -11.82 -13.98
CA SER A 202 7.47 -10.43 -14.33
C SER A 202 7.83 -10.33 -15.80
N THR A 203 6.95 -9.70 -16.59
CA THR A 203 7.16 -9.36 -18.00
C THR A 203 7.35 -7.87 -18.24
N ALA A 204 7.61 -7.11 -17.17
CA ALA A 204 7.90 -5.70 -17.29
C ALA A 204 9.12 -5.49 -18.19
N THR A 205 8.90 -4.76 -19.27
CA THR A 205 9.94 -4.28 -20.17
C THR A 205 9.98 -2.77 -20.01
N ASN A 206 11.16 -2.16 -20.10
CA ASN A 206 11.30 -0.71 -20.00
C ASN A 206 11.13 -0.07 -21.38
N PRO A 207 9.95 0.47 -21.77
CA PRO A 207 9.81 1.23 -23.01
C PRO A 207 10.43 2.63 -22.90
N VAL A 208 10.59 3.17 -21.69
CA VAL A 208 10.98 4.58 -21.44
C VAL A 208 12.13 4.65 -20.44
N LYS A 209 13.21 5.36 -20.79
CA LYS A 209 14.35 5.62 -19.88
C LYS A 209 13.87 6.36 -18.62
N GLY A 210 14.05 5.75 -17.45
CA GLY A 210 13.83 6.38 -16.15
C GLY A 210 12.69 5.78 -15.31
N GLN A 211 11.86 4.89 -15.86
CA GLN A 211 10.86 4.17 -15.07
C GLN A 211 11.46 2.87 -14.53
N LEU A 212 11.71 2.82 -13.21
CA LEU A 212 12.27 1.63 -12.58
C LEU A 212 11.16 0.62 -12.28
N HIS A 213 11.12 -0.47 -13.05
CA HIS A 213 10.27 -1.61 -12.80
C HIS A 213 10.93 -2.59 -11.83
N GLY A 214 10.15 -3.14 -10.90
CA GLY A 214 10.69 -4.14 -9.98
C GLY A 214 9.66 -4.78 -9.08
N VAL A 215 10.02 -5.97 -8.57
CA VAL A 215 9.21 -6.74 -7.63
C VAL A 215 10.03 -6.95 -6.36
N THR A 216 9.51 -6.54 -5.22
CA THR A 216 10.12 -6.81 -3.91
C THR A 216 9.23 -7.82 -3.18
N VAL A 217 9.83 -8.91 -2.72
CA VAL A 217 9.16 -9.96 -1.97
C VAL A 217 9.76 -10.03 -0.57
N ALA A 218 8.91 -10.04 0.45
CA ALA A 218 9.34 -10.13 1.84
C ALA A 218 8.39 -11.01 2.66
N ARG A 219 8.95 -11.96 3.40
CA ARG A 219 8.20 -12.85 4.32
C ARG A 219 7.05 -13.59 3.61
N THR A 220 7.26 -13.98 2.36
CA THR A 220 6.22 -14.60 1.54
C THR A 220 6.48 -16.10 1.41
N ARG A 221 5.43 -16.90 1.56
CA ARG A 221 5.46 -18.35 1.33
C ARG A 221 5.10 -18.60 -0.14
N ILE A 222 5.91 -19.40 -0.84
CA ILE A 222 5.69 -19.73 -2.25
C ILE A 222 5.66 -21.24 -2.36
N GLU A 223 4.55 -21.78 -2.84
CA GLU A 223 4.26 -23.21 -2.91
C GLU A 223 3.74 -23.58 -4.30
N GLY A 224 4.17 -24.74 -4.80
CA GLY A 224 3.79 -25.24 -6.11
C GLY A 224 4.42 -24.51 -7.30
N GLY A 225 4.14 -25.05 -8.49
CA GLY A 225 4.67 -24.59 -9.77
C GLY A 225 6.12 -25.00 -10.05
N ALA A 226 6.49 -25.06 -11.33
CA ALA A 226 7.84 -25.50 -11.72
C ALA A 226 8.95 -24.52 -11.34
N LYS A 227 8.62 -23.22 -11.23
CA LYS A 227 9.55 -22.15 -10.80
C LYS A 227 8.81 -21.14 -9.94
N ALA A 228 9.41 -20.73 -8.82
CA ALA A 228 8.85 -19.72 -7.93
C ALA A 228 8.68 -18.35 -8.60
N VAL A 229 9.66 -17.96 -9.42
CA VAL A 229 9.70 -16.67 -10.13
C VAL A 229 10.16 -16.88 -11.57
N CYS A 230 9.44 -16.27 -12.51
CA CYS A 230 9.82 -16.20 -13.91
C CYS A 230 9.97 -14.73 -14.32
N THR A 231 11.14 -14.34 -14.80
CA THR A 231 11.40 -13.00 -15.33
C THR A 231 11.63 -13.06 -16.83
N SER A 232 11.26 -12.00 -17.55
CA SER A 232 11.62 -11.83 -18.97
C SER A 232 12.46 -10.57 -19.17
N GLY A 233 13.37 -10.59 -20.15
CA GLY A 233 14.19 -9.42 -20.51
C GLY A 233 15.37 -9.21 -19.57
N ALA A 234 15.61 -7.95 -19.18
CA ALA A 234 16.77 -7.54 -18.37
C ALA A 234 16.57 -7.69 -16.85
N LEU A 235 15.40 -8.15 -16.41
CA LEU A 235 15.08 -8.31 -14.99
C LEU A 235 15.78 -9.53 -14.41
N VAL A 236 16.60 -9.29 -13.40
CA VAL A 236 17.35 -10.31 -12.67
C VAL A 236 16.88 -10.39 -11.22
N LEU A 237 16.96 -11.60 -10.67
CA LEU A 237 16.70 -11.86 -9.27
C LEU A 237 17.93 -11.46 -8.43
N GLN A 238 17.71 -10.67 -7.39
CA GLN A 238 18.74 -10.09 -6.52
C GLN A 238 18.34 -10.24 -5.04
N HIS A 239 19.32 -10.09 -4.15
CA HIS A 239 19.11 -10.06 -2.69
C HIS A 239 18.28 -11.25 -2.14
N VAL A 240 18.53 -12.45 -2.67
CA VAL A 240 17.75 -13.66 -2.32
C VAL A 240 18.13 -14.19 -0.95
N ARG A 241 17.12 -14.37 -0.11
CA ARG A 241 17.21 -15.02 1.20
C ARG A 241 15.99 -15.91 1.39
N ALA A 242 16.22 -17.14 1.84
CA ALA A 242 15.17 -18.05 2.29
C ALA A 242 15.39 -18.37 3.78
N ILE A 243 14.31 -18.36 4.57
CA ILE A 243 14.33 -18.77 5.97
C ILE A 243 13.42 -19.98 6.11
N TYR A 244 14.00 -21.07 6.61
CA TYR A 244 13.30 -22.30 6.90
C TYR A 244 12.70 -22.23 8.31
N SER A 245 11.39 -22.35 8.42
CA SER A 245 10.69 -22.64 9.67
C SER A 245 10.37 -24.14 9.75
N ARG A 246 9.87 -24.62 10.89
CA ARG A 246 9.51 -26.04 11.06
C ARG A 246 8.46 -26.54 10.07
N ALA A 247 7.58 -25.65 9.57
CA ALA A 247 6.44 -26.02 8.73
C ALA A 247 6.43 -25.36 7.35
N SER A 248 7.31 -24.38 7.09
CA SER A 248 7.25 -23.57 5.87
C SER A 248 8.56 -22.85 5.57
N VAL A 249 8.77 -22.51 4.30
CA VAL A 249 9.88 -21.68 3.83
C VAL A 249 9.35 -20.28 3.50
N PHE A 250 10.03 -19.27 4.02
CA PHE A 250 9.72 -17.87 3.73
C PHE A 250 10.81 -17.26 2.85
N PHE A 251 10.40 -16.51 1.85
CA PHE A 251 11.28 -15.90 0.87
C PHE A 251 11.37 -14.37 1.05
N TRP A 252 12.58 -13.87 0.86
CA TRP A 252 12.90 -12.46 0.66
C TRP A 252 13.77 -12.35 -0.60
N PHE A 253 13.39 -11.52 -1.54
CA PHE A 253 14.20 -11.24 -2.73
C PHE A 253 13.67 -10.02 -3.45
N GLU A 254 14.49 -9.51 -4.36
CA GLU A 254 14.13 -8.43 -5.26
C GLU A 254 14.30 -8.88 -6.71
N VAL A 255 13.41 -8.40 -7.58
CA VAL A 255 13.52 -8.53 -9.03
C VAL A 255 13.65 -7.12 -9.56
N GLY A 256 14.75 -6.84 -10.23
CA GLY A 256 15.05 -5.53 -10.79
C GLY A 256 16.03 -5.63 -11.94
N GLU A 257 16.29 -4.52 -12.60
CA GLU A 257 17.37 -4.47 -13.60
C GLU A 257 18.74 -4.61 -12.91
N LYS A 258 19.68 -5.20 -13.65
CA LYS A 258 21.05 -5.44 -13.19
C LYS A 258 21.86 -4.15 -13.16
#